data_AF-A0A1V4W3H0-F1
#
_entry.id   AF-A0A1V4W3H0-F1
#
_cell.length_a   1.000
_cell.length_b   1.000
_cell.length_c   1.000
_cell.angle_alpha   90.00
_cell.angle_beta   90.00
_cell.angle_gamma   90.00
#
_symmetry.space_group_name_H-M   'P 1'
#
loop_
_entity.id
_entity.type
_entity.pdbx_description
1 polymer ?
#
loop_
_entity_poly.entity_id
_entity_poly.type
_entity_poly.pdbx_seq_one_letter_code
_entity_poly.pdbx_strand_id
1 'polypeptide(L)'
;MDSVLPYTSSIKDMPFLFSDMRRTAQLLCEGKTKDEIIELSMTANIYQLEKEKRRRDLPLRMLKRLGTLDMPLVSIVANGRYEDAKLIAFLALIKSDRLFFEFMREIYSDKFLFGQTEVDDKDFLTFIERKAQNDDTVAGWTPNNLVRIRNTYKNILCEAGLAKKAGDVLIILKPICDRKIPALLKGENEPYAKAMLLEV
;
A
#
# COMPACT_ATOMS: atom_id res chain seq x y z
N MET A 1 11.91 15.35 -15.36
CA MET A 1 10.50 14.94 -15.56
C MET A 1 10.30 13.71 -14.71
N ASP A 2 9.73 13.85 -13.53
CA ASP A 2 9.31 12.69 -12.76
C ASP A 2 8.22 11.98 -13.56
N SER A 3 8.54 10.81 -14.10
CA SER A 3 7.59 10.05 -14.89
C SER A 3 6.45 9.59 -13.99
N VAL A 4 5.23 9.98 -14.33
CA VAL A 4 4.04 9.54 -13.61
C VAL A 4 4.00 8.02 -13.61
N LEU A 5 3.83 7.41 -12.44
CA LEU A 5 3.76 5.95 -12.31
C LEU A 5 2.65 5.38 -13.23
N PRO A 6 2.91 4.30 -13.98
CA PRO A 6 1.87 3.69 -14.80
C PRO A 6 0.82 3.01 -13.92
N TYR A 7 -0.42 2.91 -14.41
CA TYR A 7 -1.41 2.06 -13.75
C TYR A 7 -1.02 0.59 -13.90
N THR A 8 -1.07 -0.14 -12.80
CA THR A 8 -0.81 -1.59 -12.80
C THR A 8 -1.87 -2.31 -12.01
N SER A 9 -2.16 -3.55 -12.39
CA SER A 9 -2.99 -4.47 -11.60
C SER A 9 -2.16 -5.38 -10.71
N SER A 10 -0.86 -5.11 -10.54
CA SER A 10 0.07 -6.04 -9.90
C SER A 10 -0.12 -6.19 -8.39
N ILE A 11 -0.83 -5.25 -7.77
CA ILE A 11 -1.18 -5.26 -6.35
C ILE A 11 -2.00 -6.50 -5.95
N LYS A 12 -2.80 -7.07 -6.86
CA LYS A 12 -3.56 -8.31 -6.61
C LYS A 12 -2.68 -9.56 -6.44
N ASP A 13 -1.47 -9.53 -6.99
CA ASP A 13 -0.51 -10.64 -6.93
C ASP A 13 0.54 -10.42 -5.82
N MET A 14 0.68 -9.16 -5.39
CA MET A 14 1.56 -8.75 -4.31
C MET A 14 0.85 -7.66 -3.49
N PRO A 15 0.00 -8.07 -2.54
CA PRO A 15 -0.87 -7.19 -1.77
C PRO A 15 -0.05 -6.45 -0.69
N PHE A 16 -0.59 -6.26 0.52
CA PHE A 16 0.09 -5.47 1.54
C PHE A 16 1.41 -6.10 2.00
N LEU A 17 1.37 -7.39 2.38
CA LEU A 17 2.54 -8.17 2.79
C LEU A 17 3.33 -7.47 3.91
N PHE A 18 2.63 -7.01 4.94
CA PHE A 18 3.24 -6.19 6.00
C PHE A 18 4.41 -6.88 6.71
N SER A 19 4.27 -8.16 7.06
CA SER A 19 5.33 -8.94 7.72
C SER A 19 6.61 -8.98 6.88
N ASP A 20 6.47 -9.19 5.57
CA ASP A 20 7.59 -9.24 4.64
C ASP A 20 8.24 -7.87 4.49
N MET A 21 7.42 -6.81 4.36
CA MET A 21 7.91 -5.44 4.29
C MET A 21 8.67 -5.05 5.56
N ARG A 22 8.13 -5.42 6.73
CA ARG A 22 8.79 -5.20 8.02
C ARG A 22 10.11 -5.95 8.10
N ARG A 23 10.15 -7.21 7.64
CA ARG A 23 11.40 -7.98 7.60
C ARG A 23 12.43 -7.35 6.67
N THR A 24 12.03 -6.87 5.49
CA THR A 24 12.92 -6.14 4.59
C THR A 24 13.43 -4.83 5.22
N ALA A 25 12.56 -4.09 5.90
CA ALA A 25 12.93 -2.83 6.56
C ALA A 25 13.95 -3.06 7.69
N GLN A 26 13.81 -4.16 8.45
CA GLN A 26 14.79 -4.56 9.47
C GLN A 26 16.17 -4.80 8.86
N LEU A 27 16.24 -5.55 7.75
CA LEU A 27 17.50 -5.81 7.05
C LEU A 27 18.14 -4.51 6.53
N LEU A 28 17.35 -3.56 6.02
CA LEU A 28 17.85 -2.24 5.65
C LEU A 28 18.42 -1.47 6.86
N CYS A 29 17.75 -1.53 8.01
CA CYS A 29 18.24 -0.91 9.25
C CYS A 29 19.51 -1.60 9.80
N GLU A 30 19.68 -2.89 9.52
CA GLU A 30 20.91 -3.65 9.80
C GLU A 30 22.07 -3.32 8.82
N GLY A 31 21.83 -2.42 7.85
CA GLY A 31 22.83 -2.00 6.87
C GLY A 31 22.98 -2.92 5.66
N LYS A 32 22.05 -3.86 5.46
CA LYS A 32 22.06 -4.74 4.27
C LYS A 32 21.72 -3.97 3.01
N THR A 33 22.50 -4.22 1.97
CA THR A 33 22.27 -3.71 0.62
C THR A 33 21.11 -4.42 -0.06
N LYS A 34 20.61 -3.84 -1.15
CA LYS A 34 19.55 -4.43 -1.97
C LYS A 34 19.94 -5.83 -2.47
N ASP A 35 21.18 -5.97 -2.94
CA ASP A 35 21.69 -7.22 -3.50
C ASP A 35 21.85 -8.29 -2.42
N GLU A 36 22.33 -7.94 -1.23
CA GLU A 36 22.38 -8.88 -0.09
C GLU A 36 20.99 -9.35 0.33
N ILE A 37 19.97 -8.48 0.33
CA ILE A 37 18.60 -8.86 0.69
C ILE A 37 18.01 -9.82 -0.35
N ILE A 38 18.25 -9.57 -1.64
CA ILE A 38 17.82 -10.47 -2.71
C ILE A 38 18.53 -11.82 -2.58
N GLU A 39 19.83 -11.81 -2.32
CA GLU A 39 20.63 -13.02 -2.14
C GLU A 39 20.14 -13.85 -0.95
N LEU A 40 19.89 -13.21 0.21
CA LEU A 40 19.31 -13.86 1.38
C LEU A 40 17.92 -14.46 1.10
N SER A 41 17.12 -13.78 0.29
CA SER A 41 15.82 -14.30 -0.14
C SER A 41 15.95 -15.55 -1.01
N MET A 42 16.94 -15.58 -1.91
CA MET A 42 17.14 -16.68 -2.83
C MET A 42 17.76 -17.91 -2.16
N THR A 43 18.81 -17.70 -1.35
CA THR A 43 19.64 -18.77 -0.76
C THR A 43 19.12 -19.25 0.58
N ALA A 44 18.84 -18.33 1.51
CA ALA A 44 18.39 -18.64 2.87
C ALA A 44 16.87 -18.67 3.02
N ASN A 45 16.12 -18.34 1.95
CA ASN A 45 14.66 -18.31 1.93
C ASN A 45 14.05 -17.57 3.14
N ILE A 46 14.55 -16.37 3.43
CA ILE A 46 14.16 -15.58 4.62
C ILE A 46 12.66 -15.25 4.69
N TYR A 47 11.90 -15.40 3.59
CA TYR A 47 10.45 -15.20 3.50
C TYR A 47 9.66 -16.53 3.42
N GLN A 48 10.33 -17.67 3.52
CA GLN A 48 9.73 -19.01 3.53
C GLN A 48 8.81 -19.29 2.32
N LEU A 49 9.27 -18.93 1.13
CA LEU A 49 8.52 -19.06 -0.12
C LEU A 49 8.93 -20.33 -0.87
N GLU A 50 7.95 -21.11 -1.32
CA GLU A 50 8.19 -22.33 -2.09
C GLU A 50 8.80 -22.03 -3.47
N LYS A 51 8.17 -21.11 -4.20
CA LYS A 51 8.51 -20.82 -5.59
C LYS A 51 9.72 -19.89 -5.68
N GLU A 52 10.74 -20.32 -6.42
CA GLU A 52 11.96 -19.53 -6.67
C GLU A 52 11.64 -18.16 -7.26
N LYS A 53 10.72 -18.09 -8.24
CA LYS A 53 10.26 -16.81 -8.79
C LYS A 53 9.75 -15.85 -7.70
N ARG A 54 9.04 -16.35 -6.68
CA ARG A 54 8.55 -15.54 -5.57
C ARG A 54 9.69 -15.11 -4.63
N ARG A 55 10.67 -15.98 -4.40
CA ARG A 55 11.92 -15.63 -3.67
C ARG A 55 12.68 -14.48 -4.35
N ARG A 56 12.62 -14.39 -5.68
CA ARG A 56 13.20 -13.27 -6.42
C ARG A 56 12.33 -12.01 -6.39
N ASP A 57 11.04 -12.14 -6.70
CA ASP A 57 10.15 -11.00 -6.95
C ASP A 57 9.74 -10.26 -5.66
N LEU A 58 9.60 -10.98 -4.54
CA LEU A 58 9.13 -10.41 -3.27
C LEU A 58 10.07 -9.34 -2.69
N PRO A 59 11.37 -9.60 -2.46
CA PRO A 59 12.28 -8.59 -1.92
C PRO A 59 12.37 -7.36 -2.83
N LEU A 60 12.41 -7.55 -4.16
CA LEU A 60 12.42 -6.45 -5.12
C LEU A 60 11.23 -5.51 -4.92
N ARG A 61 10.04 -6.07 -4.66
CA ARG A 61 8.85 -5.26 -4.43
C ARG A 61 8.86 -4.58 -3.07
N MET A 62 9.31 -5.24 -2.02
CA MET A 62 9.43 -4.62 -0.69
C MET A 62 10.44 -3.47 -0.74
N LEU A 63 11.58 -3.67 -1.40
CA LEU A 63 12.60 -2.64 -1.62
C LEU A 63 12.07 -1.47 -2.46
N LYS A 64 11.25 -1.73 -3.49
CA LYS A 64 10.59 -0.65 -4.26
C LYS A 64 9.68 0.20 -3.36
N ARG A 65 8.88 -0.43 -2.50
CA ARG A 65 7.98 0.27 -1.57
C ARG A 65 8.76 1.06 -0.54
N LEU A 66 9.67 0.41 0.18
CA LEU A 66 10.49 1.04 1.21
C LEU A 66 11.40 2.14 0.66
N GLY A 67 11.83 2.03 -0.60
CA GLY A 67 12.59 3.08 -1.29
C GLY A 67 11.80 4.36 -1.57
N THR A 68 10.48 4.40 -1.31
CA THR A 68 9.67 5.63 -1.35
C THR A 68 9.69 6.39 -0.02
N LEU A 69 10.33 5.83 1.00
CA LEU A 69 10.44 6.38 2.34
C LEU A 69 11.88 6.80 2.65
N ASP A 70 12.04 7.78 3.52
CA ASP A 70 13.32 8.09 4.13
C ASP A 70 13.66 7.09 5.26
N MET A 71 14.93 7.06 5.67
CA MET A 71 15.40 6.10 6.68
C MET A 71 14.68 6.20 8.04
N PRO A 72 14.31 7.40 8.55
CA PRO A 72 13.47 7.51 9.74
C PRO A 72 12.14 6.75 9.63
N LEU A 73 11.41 6.88 8.51
CA LEU A 73 10.16 6.16 8.28
C LEU A 73 10.39 4.66 8.07
N VAL A 74 11.46 4.25 7.37
CA VAL A 74 11.85 2.83 7.26
C VAL A 74 12.12 2.22 8.64
N SER A 75 12.77 2.96 9.54
CA SER A 75 13.03 2.50 10.90
C SER A 75 11.74 2.30 11.71
N ILE A 76 10.71 3.13 11.49
CA ILE A 76 9.38 2.93 12.09
C ILE A 76 8.75 1.64 11.57
N VAL A 77 8.84 1.34 10.27
CA VAL A 77 8.35 0.07 9.72
C VAL A 77 9.06 -1.13 10.36
N ALA A 78 10.39 -1.05 10.52
CA ALA A 78 11.20 -2.12 11.07
C ALA A 78 10.93 -2.38 12.57
N ASN A 79 11.01 -1.32 13.37
CA ASN A 79 11.19 -1.38 14.82
C ASN A 79 10.11 -0.64 15.62
N GLY A 80 9.22 0.09 14.94
CA GLY A 80 8.15 0.82 15.58
C GLY A 80 7.06 -0.07 16.19
N ARG A 81 6.13 0.59 16.88
CA ARG A 81 4.89 -0.02 17.33
C ARG A 81 4.13 -0.62 16.16
N TYR A 82 3.41 -1.70 16.41
CA TYR A 82 2.78 -2.48 15.34
C TYR A 82 1.78 -1.65 14.51
N GLU A 83 0.99 -0.79 15.14
CA GLU A 83 0.03 0.09 14.45
C GLU A 83 0.73 1.16 13.61
N ASP A 84 1.72 1.85 14.17
CA ASP A 84 2.48 2.89 13.48
C ASP A 84 3.25 2.30 12.28
N ALA A 85 3.90 1.14 12.49
CA ALA A 85 4.61 0.42 11.44
C ALA A 85 3.68 0.03 10.28
N LYS A 86 2.46 -0.41 10.57
CA LYS A 86 1.46 -0.72 9.53
C LYS A 86 1.05 0.53 8.76
N LEU A 87 0.83 1.66 9.43
CA LEU A 87 0.48 2.90 8.75
C LEU A 87 1.60 3.38 7.83
N ILE A 88 2.85 3.37 8.29
CA ILE A 88 3.99 3.78 7.46
C ILE A 88 4.25 2.77 6.32
N ALA A 89 4.05 1.47 6.56
CA ALA A 89 4.10 0.47 5.49
C ALA A 89 2.99 0.68 4.45
N PHE A 90 1.78 1.06 4.87
CA PHE A 90 0.67 1.38 3.97
C PHE A 90 0.98 2.64 3.16
N LEU A 91 1.56 3.67 3.79
CA LEU A 91 2.06 4.86 3.12
C LEU A 91 3.03 4.48 1.98
N ALA A 92 4.02 3.63 2.25
CA ALA A 92 4.96 3.14 1.25
C ALA A 92 4.27 2.39 0.10
N LEU A 93 3.24 1.61 0.41
CA LEU A 93 2.43 0.91 -0.60
C LEU A 93 1.75 1.91 -1.54
N ILE A 94 1.01 2.89 -1.02
CA ILE A 94 0.28 3.86 -1.85
C ILE A 94 1.23 4.82 -2.60
N LYS A 95 2.39 5.16 -2.02
CA LYS A 95 3.44 5.90 -2.75
C LYS A 95 3.98 5.12 -3.95
N SER A 96 3.95 3.79 -3.90
CA SER A 96 4.46 2.92 -4.97
C SER A 96 3.41 2.47 -6.00
N ASP A 97 2.12 2.74 -5.75
CA ASP A 97 0.99 2.28 -6.56
C ASP A 97 0.00 3.42 -6.82
N ARG A 98 0.09 3.99 -8.03
CA ARG A 98 -0.73 5.15 -8.43
C ARG A 98 -2.23 4.88 -8.36
N LEU A 99 -2.68 3.72 -8.86
CA LEU A 99 -4.10 3.42 -8.90
C LEU A 99 -4.66 3.35 -7.48
N PHE A 100 -3.91 2.72 -6.57
CA PHE A 100 -4.36 2.58 -5.19
C PHE A 100 -4.31 3.92 -4.44
N PHE A 101 -3.30 4.76 -4.68
CA PHE A 101 -3.28 6.12 -4.15
C PHE A 101 -4.47 6.95 -4.64
N GLU A 102 -4.77 6.91 -5.93
CA GLU A 102 -5.92 7.63 -6.48
C GLU A 102 -7.25 7.10 -5.92
N PHE A 103 -7.39 5.80 -5.71
CA PHE A 103 -8.55 5.24 -5.01
C PHE A 103 -8.66 5.76 -3.57
N MET A 104 -7.55 5.83 -2.84
CA MET A 104 -7.53 6.38 -1.48
C MET A 104 -7.95 7.86 -1.45
N ARG A 105 -7.52 8.64 -2.43
CA ARG A 105 -7.83 10.07 -2.52
C ARG A 105 -9.26 10.33 -3.01
N GLU A 106 -9.67 9.68 -4.09
CA GLU A 106 -10.89 10.03 -4.84
C GLU A 106 -12.14 9.29 -4.35
N ILE A 107 -11.97 8.19 -3.61
CA ILE A 107 -13.09 7.41 -3.05
C ILE A 107 -13.00 7.39 -1.53
N TYR A 108 -11.94 6.78 -0.98
CA TYR A 108 -11.89 6.51 0.45
C TYR A 108 -11.92 7.80 1.30
N SER A 109 -10.98 8.73 1.07
CA SER A 109 -10.89 9.96 1.85
C SER A 109 -11.99 10.96 1.49
N ASP A 110 -12.34 11.09 0.21
CA ASP A 110 -13.42 11.97 -0.25
C ASP A 110 -14.75 11.63 0.42
N LYS A 111 -15.17 10.35 0.39
CA LYS A 111 -16.39 9.90 1.06
C LYS A 111 -16.39 10.25 2.55
N PHE A 112 -15.28 9.98 3.23
CA PHE A 112 -15.17 10.28 4.66
C PHE A 112 -15.31 11.79 4.95
N LEU A 113 -14.68 12.65 4.14
CA LEU A 113 -14.78 14.10 4.28
C LEU A 113 -16.21 14.62 4.05
N PHE A 114 -16.98 13.96 3.18
CA PHE A 114 -18.41 14.24 2.96
C PHE A 114 -19.34 13.53 3.95
N GLY A 115 -18.80 12.95 5.03
CA GLY A 115 -19.59 12.30 6.09
C GLY A 115 -20.10 10.90 5.73
N GLN A 116 -19.66 10.32 4.61
CA GLN A 116 -19.97 8.95 4.22
C GLN A 116 -18.88 8.00 4.71
N THR A 117 -19.25 7.05 5.57
CA THR A 117 -18.28 6.14 6.22
C THR A 117 -18.19 4.78 5.55
N GLU A 118 -18.92 4.55 4.46
CA GLU A 118 -19.00 3.24 3.80
C GLU A 118 -18.41 3.29 2.39
N VAL A 119 -17.62 2.28 2.04
CA VAL A 119 -17.14 2.06 0.67
C VAL A 119 -17.67 0.71 0.17
N ASP A 120 -18.46 0.75 -0.90
CA ASP A 120 -19.09 -0.42 -1.49
C ASP A 120 -18.44 -0.82 -2.83
N ASP A 121 -18.99 -1.86 -3.47
CA ASP A 121 -18.51 -2.32 -4.77
C ASP A 121 -18.78 -1.33 -5.91
N LYS A 122 -19.84 -0.53 -5.82
CA LYS A 122 -20.20 0.45 -6.86
C LYS A 122 -19.21 1.60 -6.86
N ASP A 123 -18.78 2.06 -5.69
CA ASP A 123 -17.73 3.08 -5.56
C ASP A 123 -16.46 2.67 -6.32
N PHE A 124 -16.04 1.41 -6.16
CA PHE A 124 -14.89 0.88 -6.89
C PHE A 124 -15.14 0.80 -8.41
N LEU A 125 -16.31 0.33 -8.83
CA LEU A 125 -16.64 0.22 -10.26
C LEU A 125 -16.66 1.60 -10.94
N THR A 126 -17.35 2.57 -10.34
CA THR A 126 -17.38 3.95 -10.84
C THR A 126 -15.99 4.58 -10.89
N PHE A 127 -15.15 4.31 -9.88
CA PHE A 127 -13.74 4.73 -9.92
C PHE A 127 -13.00 4.15 -11.13
N ILE A 128 -13.07 2.82 -11.33
CA ILE A 128 -12.38 2.17 -12.46
C ILE A 128 -12.92 2.64 -13.81
N GLU A 129 -14.23 2.80 -13.97
CA GLU A 129 -14.86 3.29 -15.20
C GLU A 129 -14.32 4.67 -15.58
N ARG A 130 -14.20 5.59 -14.61
CA ARG A 130 -13.62 6.93 -14.84
C ARG A 130 -12.15 6.86 -15.26
N LYS A 131 -11.37 5.93 -14.69
CA LYS A 131 -9.97 5.73 -15.08
C LYS A 131 -9.85 5.12 -16.48
N ALA A 132 -10.70 4.14 -16.81
CA ALA A 132 -10.76 3.49 -18.12
C ALA A 132 -11.13 4.46 -19.26
N GLN A 133 -11.90 5.52 -18.99
CA GLN A 133 -12.22 6.53 -20.01
C GLN A 133 -10.99 7.28 -20.55
N ASN A 134 -9.92 7.38 -19.76
CA ASN A 134 -8.76 8.22 -20.07
C ASN A 134 -7.44 7.43 -20.12
N ASP A 135 -7.49 6.11 -19.96
CA ASP A 135 -6.31 5.25 -19.91
C ASP A 135 -6.59 3.86 -20.49
N ASP A 136 -5.96 3.56 -21.62
CA ASP A 136 -6.12 2.30 -22.35
C ASP A 136 -5.68 1.07 -21.55
N THR A 137 -4.72 1.22 -20.62
CA THR A 137 -4.25 0.11 -19.78
C THR A 137 -5.36 -0.32 -18.84
N VAL A 138 -6.05 0.63 -18.20
CA VAL A 138 -7.18 0.34 -17.32
C VAL A 138 -8.39 -0.15 -18.13
N ALA A 139 -8.66 0.46 -19.29
CA ALA A 139 -9.74 0.05 -20.18
C ALA A 139 -9.60 -1.41 -20.66
N GLY A 140 -8.36 -1.88 -20.83
CA GLY A 140 -8.07 -3.25 -21.26
C GLY A 140 -8.21 -4.32 -20.17
N TRP A 141 -8.53 -3.98 -18.92
CA TRP A 141 -8.63 -4.97 -17.84
C TRP A 141 -9.94 -5.75 -17.85
N THR A 142 -9.82 -7.08 -17.69
CA THR A 142 -10.99 -7.97 -17.68
C THR A 142 -11.81 -7.83 -16.40
N PRO A 143 -13.13 -8.16 -16.41
CA PRO A 143 -13.96 -8.11 -15.22
C PRO A 143 -13.41 -8.92 -14.03
N ASN A 144 -12.86 -10.11 -14.30
CA ASN A 144 -12.22 -10.93 -13.27
C ASN A 144 -10.99 -10.24 -12.65
N ASN A 145 -10.19 -9.54 -13.45
CA ASN A 145 -9.06 -8.76 -12.95
C ASN A 145 -9.54 -7.64 -12.00
N LEU A 146 -10.58 -6.91 -12.38
CA LEU A 146 -11.16 -5.84 -11.57
C LEU A 146 -11.70 -6.36 -10.23
N VAL A 147 -12.41 -7.49 -10.23
CA VAL A 147 -12.87 -8.15 -9.00
C VAL A 147 -11.70 -8.50 -8.08
N ARG A 148 -10.60 -9.04 -8.64
CA ARG A 148 -9.39 -9.36 -7.85
C ARG A 148 -8.73 -8.12 -7.27
N ILE A 149 -8.63 -7.02 -8.03
CA ILE A 149 -8.06 -5.74 -7.56
C ILE A 149 -8.92 -5.20 -6.41
N ARG A 150 -10.24 -5.12 -6.61
CA ARG A 150 -11.20 -4.65 -5.60
C ARG A 150 -11.09 -5.42 -4.30
N ASN A 151 -11.16 -6.76 -4.37
CA ASN A 151 -11.07 -7.62 -3.19
C ASN A 151 -9.72 -7.46 -2.49
N THR A 152 -8.66 -7.24 -3.26
CA THR A 152 -7.34 -6.93 -2.71
C THR A 152 -7.34 -5.60 -1.99
N TYR A 153 -7.90 -4.53 -2.55
CA TYR A 153 -8.02 -3.22 -1.87
C TYR A 153 -8.75 -3.35 -0.54
N LYS A 154 -9.89 -4.05 -0.53
CA LYS A 154 -10.66 -4.31 0.69
C LYS A 154 -9.83 -5.02 1.76
N ASN A 155 -9.09 -6.05 1.37
CA ASN A 155 -8.25 -6.81 2.30
C ASN A 155 -7.10 -5.96 2.85
N ILE A 156 -6.41 -5.20 1.99
CA ILE A 156 -5.30 -4.33 2.39
C ILE A 156 -5.77 -3.28 3.39
N LEU A 157 -6.92 -2.63 3.15
CA LEU A 157 -7.48 -1.63 4.05
C LEU A 157 -7.83 -2.22 5.42
N CYS A 158 -8.36 -3.44 5.45
CA CYS A 158 -8.64 -4.14 6.71
C CYS A 158 -7.36 -4.53 7.45
N GLU A 159 -6.36 -5.08 6.74
CA GLU A 159 -5.08 -5.48 7.32
C GLU A 159 -4.33 -4.29 7.92
N ALA A 160 -4.38 -3.13 7.25
CA ALA A 160 -3.80 -1.88 7.71
C ALA A 160 -4.56 -1.23 8.88
N GLY A 161 -5.77 -1.69 9.20
CA GLY A 161 -6.62 -1.09 10.24
C GLY A 161 -7.30 0.23 9.82
N LEU A 162 -7.36 0.50 8.52
CA LEU A 162 -8.02 1.67 7.93
C LEU A 162 -9.49 1.42 7.61
N ALA A 163 -9.91 0.16 7.57
CA ALA A 163 -11.31 -0.19 7.43
C ALA A 163 -11.63 -1.48 8.19
N LYS A 164 -12.92 -1.75 8.36
CA LYS A 164 -13.43 -3.08 8.73
C LYS A 164 -14.50 -3.51 7.76
N LYS A 165 -14.65 -4.81 7.54
CA LYS A 165 -15.76 -5.36 6.74
C LYS A 165 -17.05 -5.35 7.54
N ALA A 166 -18.14 -4.95 6.90
CA ALA A 166 -19.50 -5.13 7.38
C ALA A 166 -20.34 -5.68 6.20
N GLY A 167 -20.49 -7.00 6.14
CA GLY A 167 -21.03 -7.66 4.94
C GLY A 167 -20.16 -7.36 3.72
N ASP A 168 -20.77 -6.83 2.66
CA ASP A 168 -20.09 -6.52 1.39
C ASP A 168 -19.48 -5.11 1.36
N VAL A 169 -19.70 -4.28 2.38
CA VAL A 169 -19.13 -2.92 2.46
C VAL A 169 -17.92 -2.85 3.38
N LEU A 170 -17.06 -1.87 3.14
CA LEU A 170 -16.05 -1.44 4.09
C LEU A 170 -16.59 -0.28 4.92
N ILE A 171 -16.42 -0.34 6.23
CA ILE A 171 -16.59 0.80 7.12
C ILE A 171 -15.22 1.45 7.34
N ILE A 172 -15.09 2.72 6.96
CA ILE A 172 -13.89 3.53 7.12
C ILE A 172 -13.60 3.73 8.61
N LEU A 173 -12.34 3.54 8.99
CA LEU A 173 -11.85 3.77 10.35
C LEU A 173 -10.82 4.90 10.33
N LYS A 174 -10.89 5.80 11.30
CA LYS A 174 -9.82 6.77 11.50
C LYS A 174 -8.53 6.04 11.90
N PRO A 175 -7.39 6.36 11.28
CA PRO A 175 -6.12 5.75 11.65
C PRO A 175 -5.76 6.09 13.10
N ILE A 176 -5.23 5.11 13.83
CA ILE A 176 -4.70 5.28 15.18
C ILE A 176 -3.18 5.25 15.10
N CYS A 177 -2.52 6.33 15.49
CA CYS A 177 -1.06 6.43 15.49
C CYS A 177 -0.52 7.22 16.69
N ASP A 178 0.78 7.07 16.95
CA ASP A 178 1.50 7.96 17.85
C ASP A 178 1.42 9.42 17.37
N ARG A 179 1.30 10.36 18.32
CA ARG A 179 1.17 11.81 18.03
C ARG A 179 2.32 12.38 17.22
N LYS A 180 3.48 11.72 17.22
CA LYS A 180 4.66 12.15 16.44
C LYS A 180 4.55 11.79 14.96
N ILE A 181 3.76 10.77 14.60
CA ILE A 181 3.67 10.26 13.22
C ILE A 181 3.25 11.36 12.25
N PRO A 182 2.17 12.15 12.48
CA PRO A 182 1.76 13.14 11.50
C PRO A 182 2.81 14.21 11.22
N ALA A 183 3.59 14.61 12.24
CA ALA A 183 4.68 15.57 12.05
C ALA A 183 5.79 15.06 11.11
N LEU A 184 6.02 13.73 11.07
CA LEU A 184 6.98 13.09 10.17
C LEU A 184 6.47 12.96 8.73
N LEU A 185 5.16 13.17 8.50
CA LEU A 185 4.51 12.96 7.21
C LEU A 185 4.19 14.27 6.46
N LYS A 186 4.80 15.37 6.87
CA LYS A 186 4.70 16.66 6.17
C LYS A 186 5.49 16.66 4.86
N GLY A 187 5.30 17.69 4.04
CA GLY A 187 6.02 17.86 2.78
C GLY A 187 5.58 16.85 1.73
N GLU A 188 6.51 16.10 1.14
CA GLU A 188 6.20 15.15 0.06
C GLU A 188 5.27 13.99 0.47
N ASN A 189 5.17 13.69 1.77
CA ASN A 189 4.30 12.65 2.31
C ASN A 189 2.86 13.15 2.55
N GLU A 190 2.64 14.47 2.56
CA GLU A 190 1.40 15.09 3.01
C GLU A 190 0.18 14.66 2.19
N PRO A 191 0.23 14.60 0.84
CA PRO A 191 -0.92 14.16 0.04
C PRO A 191 -1.33 12.71 0.34
N TYR A 192 -0.35 11.85 0.62
CA TYR A 192 -0.58 10.44 0.93
C TYR A 192 -1.13 10.26 2.34
N ALA A 193 -0.61 11.02 3.30
CA ALA A 193 -1.11 11.00 4.68
C ALA A 193 -2.55 11.53 4.77
N LYS A 194 -2.89 12.59 4.03
CA LYS A 194 -4.26 13.08 3.91
C LYS A 194 -5.20 12.05 3.29
N ALA A 195 -4.75 11.34 2.25
CA ALA A 195 -5.53 10.25 1.65
C ALA A 195 -5.78 9.08 2.64
N MET A 196 -4.93 8.93 3.66
CA MET A 196 -5.11 7.98 4.77
C MET A 196 -5.94 8.53 5.93
N LEU A 197 -6.44 9.77 5.85
CA LEU A 197 -7.16 10.48 6.92
C LEU A 197 -6.31 10.82 8.15
N LEU A 198 -5.00 11.00 7.96
CA LEU A 198 -4.11 11.53 8.99
C LEU A 198 -4.15 13.07 9.00
N GLU A 199 -4.15 13.64 10.20
CA GLU A 199 -4.11 15.09 10.43
C GLU A 199 -2.65 15.58 10.44
N VAL A 200 -2.13 15.89 9.24
CA VAL A 200 -0.73 16.31 8.99
C VAL A 200 -0.57 17.82 8.79
#